data_AF-A0A947DB02-F1
#
_entry.id   AF-A0A947DB02-F1
#
_cell.length_a   1.000
_cell.length_b   1.000
_cell.length_c   1.000
_cell.angle_alpha   90.00
_cell.angle_beta   90.00
_cell.angle_gamma   90.00
#
_symmetry.space_group_name_H-M   'P 1'
#
loop_
_entity.id
_entity.type
_entity.pdbx_description
1 polymer ?
#
loop_
_entity_poly.entity_id
_entity_poly.type
_entity_poly.pdbx_seq_one_letter_code
_entity_poly.pdbx_strand_id
1 'polypeptide(L)'
;MTRVARLALIGATAGLVPIGAAMLYFGLDRGAQPPQPGISRSVTVPATAVIDPPAMPGTRGAGTGTVATDLPGGTARPPGPAGTAMSVAPEVSGTAGPTAVGTVRPPTPAASSAGLRGPVLVAPEGPVDVRNVTPPGVTPPPAVTGPLERLPAREPVRKPLGPPKLRVLRPILVESAGVVRAGDVRVRLAGITAPASDETCRDATGQDWPCGARAAVALRAFVRGRGLQCTVPEGAREGDFVSPCRLGSEDVGRWLVRQGWAKAAGDDLGADETEARRAGLGLWAAAAPTPAD
;
A
#
# COMPACT_ATOMS: atom_id res chain seq x y z
N MET A 1 37.25 61.09 23.68
CA MET A 1 36.80 59.84 24.31
C MET A 1 36.87 58.73 23.26
N THR A 2 38.02 58.39 22.67
CA THR A 2 39.21 57.66 23.19
C THR A 2 38.92 56.20 23.58
N ARG A 3 39.17 55.28 22.62
CA ARG A 3 39.64 53.85 22.68
C ARG A 3 38.94 52.90 23.69
N VAL A 4 38.75 51.61 23.42
CA VAL A 4 39.77 50.56 23.56
C VAL A 4 39.31 49.26 22.88
N ALA A 5 40.20 48.70 22.06
CA ALA A 5 40.16 47.37 21.47
C ALA A 5 40.43 46.27 22.51
N ARG A 6 39.83 45.09 22.36
CA ARG A 6 40.29 43.86 23.00
C ARG A 6 40.66 42.82 21.94
N LEU A 7 41.96 42.76 21.67
CA LEU A 7 42.67 41.58 21.18
C LEU A 7 42.72 40.54 22.30
N ALA A 8 42.48 39.27 21.98
CA ALA A 8 42.93 38.13 22.78
C ALA A 8 43.56 37.09 21.86
N LEU A 9 44.90 37.07 21.87
CA LEU A 9 45.75 36.00 21.38
C LEU A 9 45.66 34.80 22.32
N ILE A 10 45.38 33.61 21.79
CA ILE A 10 45.81 32.29 22.29
C ILE A 10 45.87 31.42 21.01
N GLY A 11 46.96 30.80 20.56
CA GLY A 11 48.13 30.26 21.23
C GLY A 11 48.39 28.92 20.54
N ALA A 12 49.05 28.98 19.38
CA ALA A 12 49.44 27.80 18.60
C ALA A 12 50.51 27.02 19.36
N THR A 13 50.21 25.77 19.74
CA THR A 13 51.21 24.83 20.25
C THR A 13 51.39 23.71 19.24
N ALA A 14 52.59 23.70 18.68
CA ALA A 14 53.12 22.66 17.81
C ALA A 14 53.35 21.39 18.64
N GLY A 15 52.65 20.31 18.27
CA GLY A 15 52.94 18.95 18.72
C GLY A 15 53.60 18.17 17.59
N LEU A 16 54.93 18.24 17.52
CA LEU A 16 55.75 17.29 16.78
C LEU A 16 55.55 15.89 17.37
N VAL A 17 55.07 14.94 16.57
CA VAL A 17 55.18 13.50 16.86
C VAL A 17 56.13 12.89 15.81
N PRO A 18 57.14 12.12 16.23
CA PRO A 18 58.27 11.75 15.41
C PRO A 18 57.95 10.69 14.36
N ILE A 19 58.59 10.88 13.21
CA ILE A 19 58.74 9.95 12.10
C ILE A 19 59.58 8.75 12.59
N GLY A 20 58.98 7.57 12.60
CA GLY A 20 59.65 6.29 12.82
C GLY A 20 59.44 5.39 11.60
N ALA A 21 60.52 5.21 10.84
CA ALA A 21 60.61 4.37 9.65
C ALA A 21 60.67 2.87 9.99
N ALA A 22 60.05 2.05 9.14
CA ALA A 22 60.16 0.58 8.92
C ALA A 22 58.73 0.00 8.77
N MET A 23 58.33 -0.76 7.75
CA MET A 23 59.04 -1.53 6.74
C MET A 23 58.36 -1.40 5.37
N LEU A 24 59.19 -1.34 4.34
CA LEU A 24 58.88 -1.76 2.98
C LEU A 24 58.57 -3.26 2.97
N TYR A 25 57.33 -3.68 2.66
CA TYR A 25 57.00 -4.96 2.03
C TYR A 25 55.50 -4.99 1.73
N PHE A 26 55.13 -4.79 0.46
CA PHE A 26 53.90 -5.15 -0.26
C PHE A 26 53.86 -4.18 -1.46
N GLY A 27 54.52 -4.50 -2.56
CA GLY A 27 54.04 -5.55 -3.45
C GLY A 27 53.32 -4.86 -4.59
N LEU A 28 54.10 -4.47 -5.60
CA LEU A 28 53.62 -4.12 -6.92
C LEU A 28 52.75 -5.26 -7.46
N ASP A 29 51.44 -5.04 -7.58
CA ASP A 29 50.65 -5.73 -8.59
C ASP A 29 49.70 -4.74 -9.26
N ARG A 30 50.24 -4.06 -10.27
CA ARG A 30 49.48 -3.44 -11.34
C ARG A 30 48.90 -4.58 -12.19
N GLY A 31 47.82 -5.16 -11.72
CA GLY A 31 46.97 -6.04 -12.51
C GLY A 31 46.18 -5.21 -13.52
N ALA A 32 46.76 -5.02 -14.69
CA ALA A 32 46.04 -4.60 -15.89
C ALA A 32 44.89 -5.58 -16.13
N GLN A 33 43.65 -5.09 -16.04
CA GLN A 33 42.47 -5.84 -16.45
C GLN A 33 42.55 -6.06 -17.98
N PRO A 34 42.60 -7.31 -18.48
CA PRO A 34 42.56 -7.55 -19.92
C PRO A 34 41.18 -7.14 -20.48
N PRO A 35 41.12 -6.56 -21.70
CA PRO A 35 39.86 -6.25 -22.34
C PRO A 35 39.08 -7.55 -22.61
N GLN A 36 37.85 -7.60 -22.13
CA GLN A 36 36.92 -8.70 -22.41
C GLN A 36 36.66 -8.74 -23.92
N PRO A 37 36.76 -9.91 -24.59
CA PRO A 37 36.40 -10.03 -25.99
C PRO A 37 34.90 -9.79 -26.16
N GLY A 38 34.57 -8.78 -26.98
CA GLY A 38 33.21 -8.48 -27.41
C GLY A 38 32.62 -9.67 -28.14
N ILE A 39 31.62 -10.30 -27.53
CA ILE A 39 30.74 -11.24 -28.22
C ILE A 39 29.79 -10.41 -29.07
N SER A 40 30.25 -10.08 -30.29
CA SER A 40 29.41 -9.61 -31.38
C SER A 40 28.49 -10.76 -31.78
N ARG A 41 27.28 -10.80 -31.22
CA ARG A 41 26.18 -11.58 -31.79
C ARG A 41 25.54 -10.74 -32.88
N SER A 42 26.08 -10.87 -34.09
CA SER A 42 25.37 -10.55 -35.33
C SER A 42 24.13 -11.43 -35.41
N VAL A 43 22.99 -10.88 -34.99
CA VAL A 43 21.69 -11.43 -35.35
C VAL A 43 21.46 -11.04 -36.81
N THR A 44 21.79 -11.96 -37.71
CA THR A 44 21.32 -11.94 -39.09
C THR A 44 19.80 -12.03 -39.07
N VAL A 45 19.13 -10.90 -39.35
CA VAL A 45 17.71 -10.89 -39.68
C VAL A 45 17.59 -11.42 -41.11
N PRO A 46 16.95 -12.58 -41.36
CA PRO A 46 16.65 -12.99 -42.72
C PRO A 46 15.62 -12.01 -43.32
N ALA A 47 15.99 -11.48 -44.48
CA ALA A 47 15.12 -10.70 -45.33
C ALA A 47 13.95 -11.57 -45.84
N THR A 48 12.78 -10.94 -45.94
CA THR A 48 11.67 -11.24 -46.85
C THR A 48 11.01 -12.62 -46.73
N ALA A 49 9.91 -12.67 -45.97
CA ALA A 49 8.74 -13.46 -46.36
C ALA A 49 7.66 -12.47 -46.80
N VAL A 50 7.51 -12.34 -48.11
CA VAL A 50 6.41 -11.64 -48.79
C VAL A 50 5.14 -12.38 -48.44
N ILE A 51 4.22 -11.73 -47.71
CA ILE A 51 2.84 -12.17 -47.59
C ILE A 51 2.03 -11.27 -48.51
N ASP A 52 1.62 -11.86 -49.64
CA ASP A 52 0.68 -11.31 -50.60
C ASP A 52 -0.63 -10.86 -49.92
N PRO A 53 -1.16 -9.66 -50.25
CA PRO A 53 -2.51 -9.26 -49.88
C PRO A 53 -3.55 -9.91 -50.82
N PRO A 54 -4.66 -10.49 -50.33
CA PRO A 54 -5.72 -10.92 -51.23
C PRO A 54 -6.51 -9.72 -51.75
N ALA A 55 -6.57 -9.63 -53.07
CA ALA A 55 -7.33 -8.66 -53.83
C ALA A 55 -8.86 -8.82 -53.67
N MET A 56 -9.52 -7.69 -53.36
CA MET A 56 -10.78 -7.09 -53.86
C MET A 56 -11.83 -7.98 -54.59
N PRO A 57 -13.13 -7.65 -54.48
CA PRO A 57 -13.69 -6.73 -55.47
C PRO A 57 -14.61 -5.64 -54.91
N GLY A 58 -14.48 -4.45 -55.47
CA GLY A 58 -15.26 -3.27 -55.12
C GLY A 58 -16.65 -3.19 -55.76
N THR A 59 -17.42 -2.23 -55.27
CA THR A 59 -18.57 -1.64 -55.98
C THR A 59 -18.65 -0.15 -55.70
N ARG A 60 -18.81 0.61 -56.79
CA ARG A 60 -19.06 2.06 -56.87
C ARG A 60 -20.32 2.49 -56.11
N GLY A 61 -20.35 3.74 -55.68
CA GLY A 61 -21.62 4.45 -55.43
C GLY A 61 -21.42 5.81 -54.74
N ALA A 62 -21.47 6.89 -55.51
CA ALA A 62 -21.55 8.27 -55.04
C ALA A 62 -22.90 8.56 -54.36
N GLY A 63 -22.94 9.51 -53.41
CA GLY A 63 -24.20 10.02 -52.88
C GLY A 63 -24.06 10.95 -51.68
N THR A 64 -24.13 12.25 -51.95
CA THR A 64 -24.45 13.34 -51.01
C THR A 64 -25.88 13.21 -50.47
N GLY A 65 -26.12 13.54 -49.18
CA GLY A 65 -27.49 13.82 -48.70
C GLY A 65 -27.75 13.66 -47.20
N THR A 66 -27.79 14.79 -46.49
CA THR A 66 -28.81 15.26 -45.51
C THR A 66 -29.62 14.29 -44.62
N VAL A 67 -29.59 14.62 -43.31
CA VAL A 67 -30.63 14.57 -42.23
C VAL A 67 -31.82 13.60 -42.34
N ALA A 68 -32.03 12.78 -41.30
CA ALA A 68 -33.19 12.81 -40.40
C ALA A 68 -33.18 11.65 -39.37
N THR A 69 -33.74 11.97 -38.21
CA THR A 69 -34.25 11.16 -37.09
C THR A 69 -34.76 9.75 -37.40
N ASP A 70 -34.46 8.78 -36.51
CA ASP A 70 -35.50 7.97 -35.83
C ASP A 70 -34.95 7.12 -34.66
N LEU A 71 -35.70 7.13 -33.54
CA LEU A 71 -35.68 6.20 -32.40
C LEU A 71 -36.68 5.07 -32.71
N PRO A 72 -36.51 3.81 -32.28
CA PRO A 72 -36.89 3.50 -30.89
C PRO A 72 -36.19 2.31 -30.20
N GLY A 73 -36.20 2.39 -28.86
CA GLY A 73 -36.45 1.35 -27.86
C GLY A 73 -36.03 -0.11 -28.06
N GLY A 74 -35.23 -0.61 -27.11
CA GLY A 74 -35.08 -2.05 -26.86
C GLY A 74 -34.28 -2.34 -25.58
N THR A 75 -34.98 -2.64 -24.50
CA THR A 75 -34.44 -3.07 -23.20
C THR A 75 -34.04 -4.55 -23.22
N ALA A 76 -32.87 -4.91 -22.67
CA ALA A 76 -32.64 -6.23 -22.07
C ALA A 76 -31.35 -6.27 -21.21
N ARG A 77 -31.52 -6.63 -19.93
CA ARG A 77 -30.49 -7.03 -18.95
C ARG A 77 -30.54 -8.59 -18.84
N PRO A 78 -29.63 -9.29 -18.11
CA PRO A 78 -28.95 -10.50 -18.59
C PRO A 78 -29.42 -11.80 -17.90
N PRO A 79 -28.90 -12.98 -18.25
CA PRO A 79 -28.83 -14.11 -17.32
C PRO A 79 -27.38 -14.47 -16.96
N GLY A 80 -27.19 -14.83 -15.68
CA GLY A 80 -25.91 -15.15 -15.04
C GLY A 80 -25.32 -16.53 -15.40
N PRO A 81 -24.10 -16.83 -14.91
CA PRO A 81 -23.39 -18.06 -15.23
C PRO A 81 -23.85 -19.27 -14.39
N ALA A 82 -23.84 -20.43 -15.05
CA ALA A 82 -24.17 -21.74 -14.52
C ALA A 82 -23.17 -22.20 -13.45
N GLY A 83 -23.70 -22.59 -12.29
CA GLY A 83 -23.00 -23.39 -11.28
C GLY A 83 -23.18 -24.88 -11.58
N THR A 84 -22.08 -25.62 -11.62
CA THR A 84 -22.07 -27.09 -11.69
C THR A 84 -21.84 -27.64 -10.29
N ALA A 85 -22.83 -28.30 -9.71
CA ALA A 85 -22.69 -29.11 -8.51
C ALA A 85 -23.47 -30.42 -8.71
N MET A 86 -22.74 -31.52 -8.92
CA MET A 86 -23.29 -32.88 -8.90
C MET A 86 -23.56 -33.27 -7.45
N SER A 87 -24.84 -33.52 -7.17
CA SER A 87 -25.35 -34.14 -5.94
C SER A 87 -25.47 -35.64 -6.19
N VAL A 88 -24.95 -36.47 -5.28
CA VAL A 88 -25.19 -37.91 -5.23
C VAL A 88 -26.08 -38.19 -4.04
N ALA A 89 -27.22 -38.83 -4.29
CA ALA A 89 -28.26 -39.18 -3.32
C ALA A 89 -27.86 -40.32 -2.37
N PRO A 90 -28.58 -40.48 -1.24
CA PRO A 90 -28.83 -41.78 -0.65
C PRO A 90 -30.33 -42.12 -0.63
N GLU A 91 -30.66 -43.36 -1.02
CA GLU A 91 -31.95 -44.00 -0.75
C GLU A 91 -31.89 -44.78 0.57
N VAL A 92 -32.90 -44.63 1.42
CA VAL A 92 -33.20 -45.57 2.52
C VAL A 92 -34.72 -45.73 2.64
N SER A 93 -35.20 -46.95 2.36
CA SER A 93 -36.48 -47.52 2.85
C SER A 93 -36.27 -47.93 4.33
N GLY A 94 -37.10 -47.65 5.33
CA GLY A 94 -38.54 -47.90 5.49
C GLY A 94 -38.73 -49.17 6.35
N THR A 95 -39.32 -49.07 7.58
CA THR A 95 -40.21 -50.07 8.23
C THR A 95 -40.64 -49.65 9.68
N ALA A 96 -41.95 -49.70 9.91
CA ALA A 96 -42.75 -49.96 11.13
C ALA A 96 -42.77 -49.05 12.39
N GLY A 97 -43.95 -48.43 12.61
CA GLY A 97 -44.89 -48.87 13.66
C GLY A 97 -44.98 -48.08 14.98
N PRO A 98 -46.18 -47.90 15.59
CA PRO A 98 -46.55 -46.66 16.28
C PRO A 98 -46.90 -46.81 17.78
N THR A 99 -46.87 -45.71 18.55
CA THR A 99 -47.78 -45.52 19.70
C THR A 99 -48.01 -44.03 20.00
N ALA A 100 -49.29 -43.71 20.25
CA ALA A 100 -49.91 -42.40 20.29
C ALA A 100 -49.86 -41.71 21.68
N VAL A 101 -50.63 -40.60 21.76
CA VAL A 101 -51.07 -39.83 22.95
C VAL A 101 -50.25 -38.55 23.16
N GLY A 102 -50.80 -37.33 23.14
CA GLY A 102 -52.17 -36.86 22.98
C GLY A 102 -52.16 -35.33 22.96
N THR A 103 -52.91 -34.74 22.04
CA THR A 103 -53.07 -33.29 21.87
C THR A 103 -54.24 -32.82 22.74
N VAL A 104 -54.02 -31.81 23.59
CA VAL A 104 -55.12 -31.08 24.22
C VAL A 104 -54.99 -29.61 23.84
N ARG A 105 -55.96 -29.15 23.04
CA ARG A 105 -56.23 -27.74 22.71
C ARG A 105 -57.47 -27.30 23.47
N PRO A 106 -57.45 -26.16 24.19
CA PRO A 106 -58.67 -25.48 24.59
C PRO A 106 -59.04 -24.34 23.61
N PRO A 107 -60.28 -23.84 23.68
CA PRO A 107 -60.99 -23.22 22.56
C PRO A 107 -60.77 -21.72 22.41
N THR A 108 -60.86 -21.27 21.16
CA THR A 108 -61.02 -19.87 20.75
C THR A 108 -62.47 -19.41 20.94
N PRO A 109 -62.73 -18.25 21.56
CA PRO A 109 -63.92 -17.46 21.26
C PRO A 109 -63.59 -16.37 20.24
N ALA A 110 -64.44 -16.27 19.22
CA ALA A 110 -64.38 -15.26 18.18
C ALA A 110 -65.05 -13.95 18.63
N ALA A 111 -64.44 -12.85 18.19
CA ALA A 111 -64.99 -11.54 17.82
C ALA A 111 -65.81 -10.73 18.87
N SER A 112 -65.38 -9.49 19.11
CA SER A 112 -66.04 -8.32 18.49
C SER A 112 -65.40 -6.97 18.90
N SER A 113 -65.38 -6.08 17.90
CA SER A 113 -65.45 -4.61 17.97
C SER A 113 -64.27 -3.79 18.52
N ALA A 114 -63.55 -3.19 17.56
CA ALA A 114 -63.37 -1.74 17.40
C ALA A 114 -63.11 -0.89 18.66
N GLY A 115 -61.84 -0.52 18.82
CA GLY A 115 -61.46 0.68 19.55
C GLY A 115 -60.12 1.17 19.02
N LEU A 116 -60.12 2.25 18.24
CA LEU A 116 -58.92 3.02 17.92
C LEU A 116 -58.23 3.41 19.23
N ARG A 117 -57.16 2.71 19.59
CA ARG A 117 -56.20 3.20 20.58
C ARG A 117 -55.00 3.69 19.77
N GLY A 118 -54.82 5.02 19.74
CA GLY A 118 -53.59 5.62 19.24
C GLY A 118 -52.37 5.07 19.99
N PRO A 119 -51.14 5.34 19.49
CA PRO A 119 -49.94 4.87 20.17
C PRO A 119 -49.94 5.45 21.58
N VAL A 120 -50.07 4.58 22.58
CA VAL A 120 -49.83 4.90 23.97
C VAL A 120 -48.33 5.11 24.10
N LEU A 121 -47.88 6.34 23.84
CA LEU A 121 -46.63 6.87 24.37
C LEU A 121 -46.80 6.96 25.88
N VAL A 122 -46.52 5.86 26.58
CA VAL A 122 -46.21 5.92 28.00
C VAL A 122 -44.72 5.70 28.09
N ALA A 123 -43.99 6.82 28.12
CA ALA A 123 -42.72 6.85 28.82
C ALA A 123 -43.01 6.45 30.28
N PRO A 124 -42.23 5.55 30.91
CA PRO A 124 -42.31 5.40 32.34
C PRO A 124 -41.75 6.68 32.98
N GLU A 125 -42.64 7.60 33.35
CA GLU A 125 -42.34 8.69 34.27
C GLU A 125 -42.34 8.14 35.71
N GLY A 126 -41.19 7.63 36.14
CA GLY A 126 -41.01 7.21 37.52
C GLY A 126 -39.57 6.78 37.81
N PRO A 127 -39.04 7.05 39.01
CA PRO A 127 -37.72 6.60 39.39
C PRO A 127 -37.68 5.07 39.37
N VAL A 128 -36.82 4.50 38.54
CA VAL A 128 -36.50 3.06 38.56
C VAL A 128 -35.90 2.73 39.92
N ASP A 129 -36.68 2.07 40.79
CA ASP A 129 -36.22 1.61 42.10
C ASP A 129 -35.20 0.47 41.92
N VAL A 130 -33.92 0.80 42.11
CA VAL A 130 -32.81 -0.14 41.94
C VAL A 130 -32.74 -1.04 43.17
N ARG A 131 -33.08 -2.32 42.99
CA ARG A 131 -33.00 -3.32 44.06
C ARG A 131 -31.56 -3.47 44.56
N ASN A 132 -31.33 -3.24 45.85
CA ASN A 132 -30.05 -3.52 46.49
C ASN A 132 -29.87 -5.04 46.68
N VAL A 133 -28.90 -5.61 45.98
CA VAL A 133 -28.55 -7.05 46.02
C VAL A 133 -27.28 -7.34 46.82
N THR A 134 -26.84 -6.40 47.66
CA THR A 134 -25.61 -6.52 48.47
C THR A 134 -25.81 -7.53 49.62
N PRO A 135 -25.02 -8.61 49.71
CA PRO A 135 -25.08 -9.57 50.82
C PRO A 135 -24.62 -8.97 52.17
N PRO A 136 -24.97 -9.59 53.31
CA PRO A 136 -24.46 -9.18 54.62
C PRO A 136 -22.92 -9.19 54.67
N GLY A 137 -22.33 -8.14 55.26
CA GLY A 137 -20.87 -8.01 55.39
C GLY A 137 -20.15 -7.35 54.20
N VAL A 138 -20.89 -6.97 53.14
CA VAL A 138 -20.35 -6.19 52.01
C VAL A 138 -20.88 -4.77 52.06
N THR A 139 -20.02 -3.78 51.79
CA THR A 139 -20.40 -2.36 51.79
C THR A 139 -21.45 -2.08 50.70
N PRO A 140 -22.64 -1.56 51.05
CA PRO A 140 -23.65 -1.21 50.07
C PRO A 140 -23.17 -0.10 49.10
N PRO A 141 -23.61 -0.13 47.83
CA PRO A 141 -23.35 0.97 46.90
C PRO A 141 -24.07 2.25 47.36
N PRO A 142 -23.62 3.44 46.90
CA PRO A 142 -24.30 4.70 47.19
C PRO A 142 -25.73 4.69 46.65
N ALA A 143 -26.64 5.38 47.35
CA ALA A 143 -28.03 5.51 46.94
C ALA A 143 -28.13 6.22 45.59
N VAL A 144 -28.93 5.67 44.68
CA VAL A 144 -29.20 6.27 43.37
C VAL A 144 -30.23 7.40 43.55
N THR A 145 -29.80 8.65 43.44
CA THR A 145 -30.62 9.85 43.69
C THR A 145 -31.18 10.49 42.42
N GLY A 146 -30.92 9.93 41.23
CA GLY A 146 -31.33 10.51 39.94
C GLY A 146 -31.49 9.47 38.83
N PRO A 147 -31.90 9.91 37.62
CA PRO A 147 -32.07 9.01 36.48
C PRO A 147 -30.74 8.37 36.09
N LEU A 148 -30.75 7.05 35.89
CA LEU A 148 -29.57 6.32 35.44
C LEU A 148 -29.38 6.51 33.93
N GLU A 149 -28.28 7.13 33.55
CA GLU A 149 -27.88 7.23 32.15
C GLU A 149 -26.87 6.14 31.79
N ARG A 150 -27.07 5.50 30.63
CA ARG A 150 -26.10 4.55 30.10
C ARG A 150 -24.91 5.32 29.57
N LEU A 151 -23.80 5.31 30.32
CA LEU A 151 -22.53 5.79 29.79
C LEU A 151 -22.11 4.94 28.58
N PRO A 152 -21.57 5.56 27.52
CA PRO A 152 -21.04 4.82 26.39
C PRO A 152 -19.92 3.89 26.87
N ALA A 153 -19.75 2.75 26.17
CA ALA A 153 -18.64 1.85 26.45
C ALA A 153 -17.32 2.63 26.33
N ARG A 154 -16.46 2.51 27.35
CA ARG A 154 -15.13 3.13 27.32
C ARG A 154 -14.39 2.59 26.09
N GLU A 155 -13.94 3.50 25.23
CA GLU A 155 -13.11 3.11 24.10
C GLU A 155 -11.86 2.38 24.61
N PRO A 156 -11.47 1.25 23.99
CA PRO A 156 -10.29 0.53 24.40
C PRO A 156 -9.07 1.44 24.26
N VAL A 157 -8.38 1.68 25.38
CA VAL A 157 -7.16 2.48 25.40
C VAL A 157 -6.08 1.69 24.64
N ARG A 158 -5.66 2.22 23.50
CA ARG A 158 -4.54 1.65 22.74
C ARG A 158 -3.27 1.85 23.53
N LYS A 159 -2.53 0.75 23.78
CA LYS A 159 -1.22 0.82 24.42
C LYS A 159 -0.30 1.70 23.56
N PRO A 160 0.47 2.64 24.15
CA PRO A 160 1.46 3.42 23.40
C PRO A 160 2.42 2.51 22.66
N LEU A 161 2.81 2.92 21.46
CA LEU A 161 3.84 2.24 20.70
C LEU A 161 5.18 2.31 21.44
N GLY A 162 5.92 1.22 21.42
CA GLY A 162 7.26 1.15 21.99
C GLY A 162 8.32 1.75 21.06
N PRO A 163 9.60 1.69 21.44
CA PRO A 163 10.69 2.23 20.64
C PRO A 163 10.76 1.56 19.25
N PRO A 164 11.29 2.27 18.24
CA PRO A 164 11.46 1.72 16.89
C PRO A 164 12.42 0.52 16.90
N LYS A 165 12.02 -0.55 16.24
CA LYS A 165 12.83 -1.77 16.07
C LYS A 165 12.80 -2.28 14.64
N LEU A 166 13.88 -2.94 14.23
CA LEU A 166 13.95 -3.57 12.93
C LEU A 166 13.00 -4.77 12.89
N ARG A 167 12.08 -4.78 11.92
CA ARG A 167 11.11 -5.85 11.73
C ARG A 167 11.11 -6.30 10.27
N VAL A 168 11.13 -7.62 10.08
CA VAL A 168 10.93 -8.23 8.76
C VAL A 168 9.45 -8.17 8.41
N LEU A 169 9.10 -7.51 7.32
CA LEU A 169 7.74 -7.39 6.79
C LEU A 169 7.55 -8.40 5.65
N ARG A 170 6.58 -9.32 5.79
CA ARG A 170 6.20 -10.36 4.80
C ARG A 170 4.70 -10.72 4.97
N PRO A 171 3.96 -11.02 3.89
CA PRO A 171 4.30 -10.73 2.50
C PRO A 171 4.31 -9.21 2.25
N ILE A 172 5.14 -8.75 1.31
CA ILE A 172 5.17 -7.34 0.89
C ILE A 172 4.25 -7.13 -0.30
N LEU A 173 3.34 -6.18 -0.17
CA LEU A 173 2.64 -5.56 -1.28
C LEU A 173 3.29 -4.21 -1.59
N VAL A 174 3.69 -4.00 -2.83
CA VAL A 174 4.19 -2.70 -3.30
C VAL A 174 3.03 -1.90 -3.85
N GLU A 175 2.67 -0.82 -3.15
CA GLU A 175 1.62 0.11 -3.59
C GLU A 175 2.18 1.06 -4.63
N SER A 176 3.26 1.77 -4.31
CA SER A 176 4.03 2.67 -5.18
C SER A 176 5.52 2.44 -4.98
N ALA A 177 6.38 3.12 -5.75
CA ALA A 177 7.82 3.07 -5.53
C ALA A 177 8.25 3.60 -4.15
N GLY A 178 7.43 4.42 -3.48
CA GLY A 178 7.73 4.96 -2.15
C GLY A 178 6.93 4.31 -1.00
N VAL A 179 5.99 3.41 -1.30
CA VAL A 179 5.05 2.89 -0.30
C VAL A 179 4.89 1.39 -0.44
N VAL A 180 5.14 0.68 0.65
CA VAL A 180 4.98 -0.76 0.78
C VAL A 180 4.03 -1.09 1.93
N ARG A 181 3.30 -2.20 1.82
CA ARG A 181 2.34 -2.66 2.82
C ARG A 181 2.57 -4.12 3.16
N ALA A 182 2.41 -4.47 4.43
CA ALA A 182 2.42 -5.84 4.92
C ALA A 182 1.30 -6.00 5.95
N GLY A 183 0.20 -6.64 5.55
CA GLY A 183 -1.03 -6.69 6.33
C GLY A 183 -1.61 -5.29 6.52
N ASP A 184 -1.83 -4.91 7.78
CA ASP A 184 -2.36 -3.60 8.18
C ASP A 184 -1.27 -2.56 8.46
N VAL A 185 0.00 -2.94 8.29
CA VAL A 185 1.14 -2.02 8.41
C VAL A 185 1.52 -1.51 7.05
N ARG A 186 1.39 -0.19 6.88
CA ARG A 186 1.79 0.55 5.69
C ARG A 186 3.04 1.36 6.00
N VAL A 187 4.05 1.25 5.16
CA VAL A 187 5.35 1.91 5.34
C VAL A 187 5.67 2.75 4.12
N ARG A 188 5.82 4.05 4.35
CA ARG A 188 6.42 4.99 3.41
C ARG A 188 7.93 5.01 3.63
N LEU A 189 8.68 4.88 2.55
CA LEU A 189 10.14 4.89 2.59
C LEU A 189 10.65 6.27 2.99
N ALA A 190 11.50 6.33 4.00
CA ALA A 190 12.12 7.57 4.46
C ALA A 190 13.21 8.04 3.47
N GLY A 191 13.45 9.35 3.44
CA GLY A 191 14.56 9.96 2.71
C GLY A 191 14.37 10.08 1.20
N ILE A 192 13.22 9.67 0.66
CA ILE A 192 12.93 9.73 -0.77
C ILE A 192 11.56 10.33 -1.06
N THR A 193 11.44 10.90 -2.26
CA THR A 193 10.16 11.32 -2.87
C THR A 193 9.96 10.49 -4.14
N ALA A 194 9.04 9.54 -4.08
CA ALA A 194 8.71 8.67 -5.20
C ALA A 194 7.37 9.10 -5.84
N PRO A 195 7.20 8.88 -7.16
CA PRO A 195 5.92 9.16 -7.82
C PRO A 195 4.80 8.28 -7.26
N ALA A 196 3.59 8.82 -7.24
CA ALA A 196 2.40 8.02 -6.96
C ALA A 196 2.19 6.96 -8.06
N SER A 197 1.52 5.85 -7.76
CA SER A 197 1.44 4.70 -8.68
C SER A 197 0.73 5.00 -9.99
N ASP A 198 -0.22 5.93 -9.95
CA ASP A 198 -1.03 6.46 -11.05
C ASP A 198 -0.46 7.76 -11.64
N GLU A 199 0.69 8.23 -11.14
CA GLU A 199 1.31 9.46 -11.63
C GLU A 199 1.87 9.29 -13.04
N THR A 200 1.60 10.30 -13.87
CA THR A 200 2.10 10.43 -15.23
C THR A 200 3.09 11.58 -15.28
N CYS A 201 4.26 11.33 -15.84
CA CYS A 201 5.33 12.31 -16.00
C CYS A 201 5.45 12.68 -17.47
N ARG A 202 6.10 13.83 -17.75
CA ARG A 202 6.41 14.27 -19.10
C ARG A 202 7.89 14.03 -19.40
N ASP A 203 8.18 13.55 -20.59
CA ASP A 203 9.57 13.38 -21.05
C ASP A 203 10.16 14.67 -21.68
N ALA A 204 11.44 14.68 -22.08
CA ALA A 204 12.05 15.84 -22.77
C ALA A 204 11.35 16.19 -24.09
N THR A 205 10.69 15.23 -24.73
CA THR A 205 9.95 15.47 -25.97
C THR A 205 8.55 16.04 -25.72
N GLY A 206 8.15 16.16 -24.45
CA GLY A 206 6.83 16.61 -24.06
C GLY A 206 5.79 15.50 -24.01
N GLN A 207 6.18 14.23 -24.22
CA GLN A 207 5.27 13.10 -24.21
C GLN A 207 4.99 12.60 -22.79
N ASP A 208 3.72 12.35 -22.51
CA ASP A 208 3.26 11.81 -21.24
C ASP A 208 3.54 10.31 -21.15
N TRP A 209 4.08 9.86 -20.02
CA TRP A 209 4.40 8.46 -19.77
C TRP A 209 4.13 8.04 -18.32
N PRO A 210 3.74 6.78 -18.07
CA PRO A 210 3.29 6.32 -16.75
C PRO A 210 4.48 6.03 -15.82
N CYS A 211 5.09 7.09 -15.31
CA CYS A 211 6.28 7.01 -14.47
C CYS A 211 6.03 6.30 -13.14
N GLY A 212 4.88 6.57 -12.51
CA GLY A 212 4.45 5.92 -11.28
C GLY A 212 4.39 4.40 -11.38
N ALA A 213 3.69 3.92 -12.41
CA ALA A 213 3.51 2.49 -12.64
C ALA A 213 4.84 1.80 -12.95
N ARG A 214 5.70 2.42 -13.78
CA ARG A 214 7.03 1.88 -14.09
C ARG A 214 7.92 1.80 -12.86
N ALA A 215 7.93 2.83 -12.02
CA ALA A 215 8.68 2.85 -10.77
C ALA A 215 8.20 1.76 -9.79
N ALA A 216 6.88 1.59 -9.65
CA ALA A 216 6.31 0.54 -8.80
C ALA A 216 6.67 -0.87 -9.31
N VAL A 217 6.66 -1.09 -10.63
CA VAL A 217 7.10 -2.36 -11.25
C VAL A 217 8.58 -2.62 -10.97
N ALA A 218 9.44 -1.61 -11.09
CA ALA A 218 10.86 -1.75 -10.78
C ALA A 218 11.08 -2.18 -9.32
N LEU A 219 10.38 -1.56 -8.36
CA LEU A 219 10.47 -1.95 -6.94
C LEU A 219 9.96 -3.38 -6.71
N ARG A 220 8.83 -3.78 -7.33
CA ARG A 220 8.33 -5.16 -7.26
C ARG A 220 9.37 -6.16 -7.77
N ALA A 221 10.00 -5.84 -8.90
CA ALA A 221 11.04 -6.65 -9.51
C ALA A 221 12.36 -6.68 -8.71
N PHE A 222 12.63 -5.68 -7.87
CA PHE A 222 13.76 -5.67 -6.94
C PHE A 222 13.49 -6.52 -5.70
N VAL A 223 12.31 -6.41 -5.12
CA VAL A 223 11.93 -7.16 -3.92
C VAL A 223 11.80 -8.66 -4.24
N ARG A 224 11.25 -9.04 -5.41
CA ARG A 224 11.08 -10.44 -5.87
C ARG A 224 10.44 -11.37 -4.83
N GLY A 225 9.41 -10.89 -4.14
CA GLY A 225 8.72 -11.67 -3.10
C GLY A 225 9.52 -11.89 -1.80
N ARG A 226 10.72 -11.30 -1.67
CA ARG A 226 11.48 -11.30 -0.43
C ARG A 226 10.87 -10.31 0.57
N GLY A 227 11.10 -10.53 1.86
CA GLY A 227 10.68 -9.57 2.89
C GLY A 227 11.65 -8.40 3.02
N LEU A 228 11.10 -7.23 3.31
CA LEU A 228 11.88 -6.04 3.65
C LEU A 228 12.08 -5.94 5.17
N GLN A 229 13.25 -5.48 5.59
CA GLN A 229 13.56 -5.18 6.98
C GLN A 229 13.35 -3.68 7.19
N CYS A 230 12.28 -3.30 7.86
CA CYS A 230 11.92 -1.90 8.10
C CYS A 230 11.97 -1.57 9.58
N THR A 231 12.34 -0.34 9.92
CA THR A 231 12.39 0.13 11.31
C THR A 231 11.02 0.68 11.71
N VAL A 232 10.23 -0.12 12.43
CA VAL A 232 8.86 0.24 12.84
C VAL A 232 8.72 0.23 14.36
N PRO A 233 7.81 1.03 14.95
CA PRO A 233 7.60 1.05 16.39
C PRO A 233 7.28 -0.34 16.95
N GLU A 234 7.80 -0.63 18.13
CA GLU A 234 7.47 -1.88 18.81
C GLU A 234 5.98 -1.96 19.14
N GLY A 235 5.36 -3.09 18.81
CA GLY A 235 3.92 -3.30 18.99
C GLY A 235 3.05 -2.73 17.86
N ALA A 236 3.65 -2.14 16.81
CA ALA A 236 2.92 -1.68 15.63
C ALA A 236 2.29 -2.85 14.85
N ARG A 237 1.02 -3.15 15.14
CA ARG A 237 0.24 -4.16 14.42
C ARG A 237 -0.47 -3.60 13.19
N GLU A 238 -0.82 -2.32 13.25
CA GLU A 238 -1.49 -1.57 12.18
C GLU A 238 -0.96 -0.13 12.12
N GLY A 239 -1.18 0.54 10.99
CA GLY A 239 -0.94 1.96 10.82
C GLY A 239 0.04 2.31 9.71
N ASP A 240 0.14 3.62 9.44
CA ASP A 240 1.05 4.22 8.48
C ASP A 240 2.32 4.73 9.18
N PHE A 241 3.48 4.26 8.72
CA PHE A 241 4.78 4.63 9.26
C PHE A 241 5.70 5.16 8.18
N VAL A 242 6.58 6.11 8.54
CA VAL A 242 7.68 6.55 7.68
C VAL A 242 8.97 5.98 8.24
N SER A 243 9.68 5.14 7.49
CA SER A 243 10.89 4.50 7.99
C SER A 243 11.85 4.06 6.87
N PRO A 244 13.16 3.97 7.15
CA PRO A 244 14.08 3.30 6.26
C PRO A 244 13.79 1.80 6.22
N CYS A 245 13.91 1.21 5.02
CA CYS A 245 13.75 -0.21 4.79
C CYS A 245 14.95 -0.76 4.02
N ARG A 246 15.33 -1.99 4.33
CA ARG A 246 16.46 -2.68 3.70
C ARG A 246 16.06 -4.03 3.15
N LEU A 247 16.72 -4.43 2.07
CA LEU A 247 16.65 -5.76 1.50
C LEU A 247 18.03 -6.42 1.60
N GLY A 248 18.23 -7.23 2.64
CA GLY A 248 19.57 -7.73 2.97
C GLY A 248 20.48 -6.58 3.41
N SER A 249 21.60 -6.38 2.71
CA SER A 249 22.53 -5.26 2.94
C SER A 249 22.16 -3.97 2.20
N GLU A 250 21.21 -4.04 1.25
CA GLU A 250 20.88 -2.90 0.39
C GLU A 250 19.76 -2.04 1.00
N ASP A 251 19.95 -0.72 1.02
CA ASP A 251 18.89 0.22 1.39
C ASP A 251 17.94 0.45 0.22
N VAL A 252 16.64 0.24 0.44
CA VAL A 252 15.63 0.30 -0.62
C VAL A 252 15.48 1.73 -1.15
N GLY A 253 15.52 2.73 -0.26
CA GLY A 253 15.41 4.13 -0.63
C GLY A 253 16.60 4.58 -1.47
N ARG A 254 17.82 4.24 -1.03
CA ARG A 254 19.03 4.48 -1.81
C ARG A 254 19.00 3.79 -3.17
N TRP A 255 18.58 2.51 -3.21
CA TRP A 255 18.47 1.77 -4.47
C TRP A 255 17.51 2.47 -5.44
N LEU A 256 16.35 2.93 -4.97
CA LEU A 256 15.38 3.65 -5.81
C LEU A 256 15.97 4.93 -6.39
N VAL A 257 16.67 5.72 -5.58
CA VAL A 257 17.31 6.97 -6.03
C VAL A 257 18.41 6.69 -7.05
N ARG A 258 19.32 5.75 -6.76
CA ARG A 258 20.40 5.38 -7.70
C ARG A 258 19.89 4.84 -9.04
N GLN A 259 18.73 4.19 -9.04
CA GLN A 259 18.10 3.68 -10.27
C GLN A 259 17.20 4.72 -10.95
N GLY A 260 17.08 5.92 -10.37
CA GLY A 260 16.26 7.01 -10.90
C GLY A 260 14.75 6.79 -10.75
N TRP A 261 14.29 5.90 -9.85
CA TRP A 261 12.86 5.65 -9.61
C TRP A 261 12.26 6.51 -8.49
N ALA A 262 13.09 7.28 -7.78
CA ALA A 262 12.69 8.27 -6.79
C ALA A 262 13.70 9.43 -6.76
N LYS A 263 13.28 10.58 -6.23
CA LYS A 263 14.12 11.74 -5.94
C LYS A 263 14.58 11.68 -4.48
N ALA A 264 15.75 12.26 -4.16
CA ALA A 264 16.18 12.39 -2.78
C ALA A 264 15.32 13.43 -2.05
N ALA A 265 14.99 13.17 -0.78
CA ALA A 265 14.28 14.11 0.09
C ALA A 265 15.23 14.73 1.16
N GLY A 266 16.53 14.71 0.92
CA GLY A 266 17.58 15.23 1.81
C GLY A 266 18.99 14.99 1.23
N ASP A 267 20.02 15.43 1.96
CA ASP A 267 21.40 15.48 1.45
C ASP A 267 22.06 14.08 1.33
N ASP A 268 21.67 13.12 2.17
CA ASP A 268 22.30 11.79 2.25
C ASP A 268 22.24 10.98 0.94
N LEU A 269 21.25 11.25 0.09
CA LEU A 269 21.03 10.57 -1.18
C LEU A 269 21.28 11.49 -2.39
N GLY A 270 21.79 12.71 -2.18
CA GLY A 270 22.00 13.68 -3.26
C GLY A 270 23.06 13.25 -4.28
N ALA A 271 24.11 12.56 -3.83
CA ALA A 271 25.13 12.00 -4.72
C ALA A 271 24.55 10.87 -5.60
N ASP A 272 23.74 10.00 -5.00
CA ASP A 272 23.05 8.91 -5.69
C ASP A 272 22.08 9.45 -6.76
N GLU A 273 21.34 10.53 -6.45
CA GLU A 273 20.44 11.18 -7.41
C GLU A 273 21.21 11.84 -8.55
N THR A 274 22.31 12.51 -8.24
CA THR A 274 23.16 13.17 -9.24
C THR A 274 23.70 12.16 -10.25
N GLU A 275 24.15 10.99 -9.78
CA GLU A 275 24.62 9.91 -10.65
C GLU A 275 23.47 9.36 -11.51
N ALA A 276 22.30 9.09 -10.93
CA ALA A 276 21.13 8.62 -11.67
C ALA A 276 20.67 9.62 -12.75
N ARG A 277 20.81 10.92 -12.47
CA ARG A 277 20.48 11.99 -13.43
C ARG A 277 21.51 12.06 -14.56
N ARG A 278 22.80 11.98 -14.25
CA ARG A 278 23.88 11.95 -15.26
C ARG A 278 23.78 10.74 -16.17
N ALA A 279 23.41 9.59 -15.62
CA ALA A 279 23.23 8.35 -16.35
C ALA A 279 21.88 8.26 -17.09
N GLY A 280 20.98 9.24 -16.93
CA GLY A 280 19.67 9.23 -17.58
C GLY A 280 18.85 7.99 -17.19
N LEU A 281 18.77 7.66 -15.90
CA LEU A 281 18.05 6.49 -15.42
C LEU A 281 16.63 6.81 -14.97
N GLY A 282 15.69 5.89 -15.23
CA GLY A 282 14.32 5.96 -14.71
C GLY A 282 13.61 7.27 -15.08
N LEU A 283 13.25 8.05 -14.06
CA LEU A 283 12.65 9.38 -14.19
C LEU A 283 13.53 10.37 -14.97
N TRP A 284 14.84 10.15 -15.00
CA TRP A 284 15.82 11.00 -15.68
C TRP A 284 16.16 10.55 -17.10
N ALA A 285 15.69 9.38 -17.56
CA ALA A 285 15.92 8.90 -18.92
C ALA A 285 15.39 9.86 -19.99
N ALA A 286 14.42 10.67 -19.59
CA ALA A 286 13.84 11.70 -20.38
C ALA A 286 14.38 13.10 -20.09
N ALA A 287 15.16 13.32 -19.03
CA ALA A 287 15.62 14.64 -18.60
C ALA A 287 17.12 14.83 -18.85
N ALA A 288 17.73 13.99 -19.69
CA ALA A 288 19.14 14.09 -20.02
C ALA A 288 19.46 15.55 -20.39
N PRO A 289 20.45 16.18 -19.74
CA PRO A 289 20.82 17.53 -20.09
C PRO A 289 21.22 17.53 -21.57
N THR A 290 20.60 18.39 -22.37
CA THR A 290 21.20 18.81 -23.64
C THR A 290 22.63 19.25 -23.31
N PRO A 291 23.66 18.76 -24.03
CA PRO A 291 25.04 19.21 -23.80
C PRO A 291 25.05 20.74 -23.84
N ALA A 292 25.55 21.37 -22.78
CA ALA A 292 25.67 22.81 -22.71
C ALA A 292 26.59 23.29 -23.85
N ASP A 293 26.13 24.30 -24.59
CA ASP A 293 26.99 25.17 -25.42
C ASP A 293 27.97 25.95 -24.54
#